data_AF-A0A093PNN8-F1
#
_entry.id   AF-A0A093PNN8-F1
#
_cell.length_a   1.000
_cell.length_b   1.000
_cell.length_c   1.000
_cell.angle_alpha   90.00
_cell.angle_beta   90.00
_cell.angle_gamma   90.00
#
_symmetry.space_group_name_H-M   'P 1'
#
loop_
_entity.id
_entity.type
_entity.pdbx_description
1 polymer ?
#
loop_
_entity_poly.entity_id
_entity_poly.type
_entity_poly.pdbx_seq_one_letter_code
_entity_poly.pdbx_strand_id
1 'polypeptide(L)' 'SPSFIRFPERQSWYKPVTAETLHYYLCNTQRRLIKELLTKYILDFSLFAYPL' A
#
# COMPACT_ATOMS: atom_id res chain seq x y z
N SER A 1 19.84 0.27 -5.68
CA SER A 1 19.27 -0.54 -4.58
C SER A 1 20.29 -1.52 -4.00
N PRO A 2 20.53 -1.56 -2.67
CA PRO A 2 21.41 -2.55 -2.01
C PRO A 2 21.02 -4.01 -2.26
N SER A 3 22.00 -4.87 -2.53
CA SER A 3 21.82 -6.28 -2.92
C SER A 3 21.27 -7.21 -1.83
N PHE A 4 21.18 -6.72 -0.58
CA PHE A 4 20.66 -7.48 0.57
C PHE A 4 19.20 -7.16 0.91
N ILE A 5 18.58 -6.18 0.24
CA ILE A 5 17.17 -5.88 0.46
C ILE A 5 16.34 -6.98 -0.17
N ARG A 6 15.79 -7.86 0.66
CA ARG A 6 14.81 -8.86 0.25
C ARG A 6 13.44 -8.39 0.68
N PHE A 7 12.61 -8.02 -0.28
CA PHE A 7 11.18 -7.84 -0.01
C PHE A 7 10.60 -9.21 0.35
N PRO A 8 9.73 -9.29 1.38
CA PRO A 8 9.08 -10.54 1.73
C PRO A 8 8.24 -11.04 0.53
N GLU A 9 8.27 -12.34 0.30
CA GLU A 9 7.37 -12.95 -0.67
C GLU A 9 5.91 -12.76 -0.24
N ARG A 10 5.03 -12.62 -1.23
CA ARG A 10 3.59 -12.51 -0.97
C ARG A 10 3.13 -13.78 -0.27
N GLN A 11 2.42 -13.59 0.84
CA GLN A 11 1.85 -14.68 1.59
C GLN A 11 0.76 -15.40 0.79
N SER A 12 0.73 -16.73 0.83
CA SER A 12 -0.19 -17.57 0.03
C SER A 12 -1.67 -17.35 0.36
N TRP A 13 -1.96 -16.88 1.57
CA TRP A 13 -3.32 -16.55 2.03
C TRP A 13 -3.77 -15.14 1.59
N TYR A 14 -2.88 -14.31 1.03
CA TYR A 14 -3.23 -12.99 0.57
C TYR A 14 -3.85 -13.06 -0.84
N LYS A 15 -5.17 -12.85 -0.92
CA LYS A 15 -5.87 -12.84 -2.20
C LYS A 15 -5.44 -11.61 -3.03
N PRO A 16 -5.18 -11.77 -4.34
CA PRO A 16 -4.91 -10.64 -5.20
C PRO A 16 -6.13 -9.70 -5.21
N VAL A 17 -5.87 -8.41 -5.07
CA VAL A 17 -6.91 -7.38 -5.15
C VAL A 17 -7.28 -7.21 -6.63
N THR A 18 -8.56 -7.41 -6.97
CA THR A 18 -9.07 -7.14 -8.33
C THR A 18 -9.46 -5.66 -8.48
N ALA A 19 -9.62 -5.19 -9.71
CA ALA A 19 -10.05 -3.81 -9.97
C ALA A 19 -11.43 -3.50 -9.37
N GLU A 20 -12.36 -4.46 -9.42
CA GLU A 20 -13.71 -4.36 -8.87
C GLU A 20 -13.67 -4.28 -7.35
N THR A 21 -12.83 -5.13 -6.74
CA THR A 21 -12.62 -5.15 -5.30
C THR A 21 -12.06 -3.83 -4.80
N LEU A 22 -11.08 -3.28 -5.53
CA LEU A 22 -10.50 -1.97 -5.23
C LEU A 22 -11.56 -0.86 -5.33
N HIS A 23 -12.33 -0.84 -6.41
CA HIS A 23 -13.39 0.16 -6.62
C HIS A 23 -14.43 0.12 -5.50
N TYR A 24 -14.89 -1.07 -5.14
CA TYR A 24 -15.83 -1.27 -4.04
C TYR A 24 -15.31 -0.68 -2.73
N TYR A 25 -14.08 -0.99 -2.34
CA TYR A 25 -13.53 -0.47 -1.09
C TYR A 25 -13.29 1.03 -1.11
N LEU A 26 -12.76 1.59 -2.21
CA LEU A 26 -12.50 3.03 -2.31
C LEU A 26 -13.78 3.86 -2.25
N CYS A 27 -14.86 3.40 -2.88
CA CYS A 27 -16.14 4.11 -2.88
C CYS A 27 -16.89 4.02 -1.53
N ASN A 28 -16.74 2.90 -0.81
CA ASN A 28 -17.40 2.70 0.48
C ASN A 28 -16.60 3.20 1.69
N THR A 29 -15.32 3.56 1.51
CA THR A 29 -14.49 4.08 2.60
C THR A 29 -14.74 5.57 2.82
N GLN A 30 -14.77 6.00 4.09
CA GLN A 30 -14.95 7.41 4.44
C GLN A 30 -13.79 8.25 3.86
N ARG A 31 -14.14 9.31 3.12
CA ARG A 31 -13.16 10.19 2.44
C ARG A 31 -12.13 10.80 3.39
N ARG A 32 -12.50 11.07 4.64
CA ARG A 32 -11.59 11.60 5.67
C ARG A 32 -10.46 10.60 5.98
N LEU A 33 -10.80 9.32 6.14
CA LEU A 33 -9.83 8.27 6.42
C LEU A 33 -8.88 8.06 5.25
N ILE A 34 -9.37 8.14 4.00
CA ILE A 34 -8.51 8.07 2.81
C ILE A 34 -7.49 9.21 2.80
N LYS A 35 -7.91 10.44 3.13
CA LYS A 35 -7.00 11.60 3.19
C LYS A 35 -5.92 11.43 4.26
N GLU A 36 -6.32 11.05 5.47
CA GLU A 36 -5.39 10.82 6.58
C GLU A 36 -4.42 9.66 6.27
N LEU A 37 -4.92 8.57 5.68
CA LEU A 37 -4.11 7.42 5.27
C LEU A 37 -3.10 7.80 4.18
N LEU A 38 -3.53 8.56 3.16
CA LEU A 38 -2.67 8.94 2.04
C LEU A 38 -1.51 9.82 2.51
N THR A 39 -1.78 10.82 3.36
CA THR A 39 -0.73 11.67 3.91
C THR A 39 0.27 10.86 4.74
N LYS A 40 -0.21 9.93 5.57
CA LYS A 40 0.67 9.02 6.32
C LYS A 40 1.53 8.18 5.38
N TYR A 41 0.93 7.54 4.37
CA TYR A 41 1.64 6.68 3.43
C TYR A 41 2.70 7.43 2.61
N ILE A 42 2.42 8.67 2.22
CA ILE A 42 3.39 9.52 1.52
C ILE A 42 4.60 9.77 2.44
N LEU A 43 4.37 10.14 3.70
CA LEU A 43 5.45 10.37 4.66
C LEU A 43 6.25 9.09 4.93
N ASP A 44 5.58 7.97 5.16
CA ASP A 44 6.23 6.68 5.38
C ASP A 44 7.06 6.27 4.16
N PHE A 45 6.55 6.50 2.94
CA PHE A 45 7.32 6.29 1.72
C PHE A 45 8.53 7.22 1.64
N SER A 46 8.37 8.53 1.85
CA SER A 46 9.51 9.45 1.80
C SER A 46 10.60 9.15 2.83
N LEU A 47 10.23 8.64 4.02
CA LEU A 47 11.15 8.35 5.11
C LEU A 47 11.78 6.95 5.03
N PHE A 48 11.05 5.96 4.51
CA PHE A 48 11.45 4.55 4.57
C PHE A 48 11.47 3.86 3.20
N ALA A 49 11.20 4.55 2.09
CA ALA A 49 11.35 3.94 0.78
C ALA A 49 12.81 3.58 0.54
N TYR A 50 13.01 2.32 0.15
CA TYR A 50 14.29 1.90 -0.36
C TYR A 50 14.55 2.59 -1.71
N PRO A 51 15.78 3.06 -1.96
CA PRO A 51 16.13 3.60 -3.27
C PRO A 51 15.95 2.49 -4.30
N LEU A 52 15.08 2.73 -5.29
CA LEU A 52 14.79 1.83 -6.40
C LEU A 52 16.08 1.42 -7.13
#